data_AF-A0A368EXE5-F1
#
_entry.id   AF-A0A368EXE5-F1
#
_cell.length_a   1.000
_cell.length_b   1.000
_cell.length_c   1.000
_cell.angle_alpha   90.00
_cell.angle_beta   90.00
_cell.angle_gamma   90.00
#
_symmetry.space_group_name_H-M   'P 1'
#
loop_
_entity.id
_entity.type
_entity.pdbx_description
1 polymer ?
#
loop_
_entity_poly.entity_id
_entity_poly.type
_entity_poly.pdbx_seq_one_letter_code
_entity_poly.pdbx_strand_id
1 'polypeptide(L)'
;MKPEYAAQFKTNESLENYGLGYDYGSIMHYRQGSGYSKGEYVMILPDSKYKNTLGSEMISFIDLTMINRHYNCTGKCRPQSSELQCQHGGYPHPRNCSRCLCPTGYGGIDCSKRPSDGCGEELEANETWQTQEIIASADSELHLDGYRKCNYWIKVWVHSCIIWHAFIL
;
A
#
# COMPACT_ATOMS: atom_id res chain seq x y z
N MET A 1 22.77 -16.23 4.60
CA MET A 1 22.77 -15.00 5.43
C MET A 1 24.17 -14.81 6.00
N LYS A 2 24.77 -13.62 5.84
CA LYS A 2 26.07 -13.36 6.46
C LYS A 2 25.91 -13.19 7.99
N PRO A 3 26.76 -13.80 8.83
CA PRO A 3 26.57 -13.85 10.28
C PRO A 3 26.38 -12.48 10.95
N GLU A 4 27.01 -11.43 10.42
CA GLU A 4 26.92 -10.07 10.95
C GLU A 4 25.51 -9.46 10.88
N TYR A 5 24.65 -9.94 9.97
CA TYR A 5 23.27 -9.46 9.84
C TYR A 5 22.26 -10.28 10.65
N ALA A 6 22.66 -11.41 11.25
CA ALA A 6 21.75 -12.33 11.93
C ALA A 6 20.94 -11.68 13.06
N ALA A 7 21.53 -10.70 13.76
CA ALA A 7 20.86 -9.97 14.83
C ALA A 7 19.66 -9.14 14.34
N GLN A 8 19.64 -8.72 13.07
CA GLN A 8 18.56 -7.89 12.49
C GLN A 8 17.27 -8.69 12.23
N PHE A 9 17.37 -10.02 12.14
CA PHE A 9 16.23 -10.92 11.90
C PHE A 9 15.67 -11.53 13.19
N LYS A 10 16.16 -11.10 14.36
CA LYS A 10 15.59 -11.53 15.64
C LYS A 10 14.24 -10.86 15.86
N THR A 11 13.24 -11.66 16.19
CA THR A 11 11.90 -11.15 16.54
C THR A 11 11.94 -10.45 17.89
N ASN A 12 11.20 -9.35 18.01
CA ASN A 12 10.93 -8.73 19.31
C ASN A 12 9.65 -9.33 19.90
N GLU A 13 9.69 -9.72 21.18
CA GLU A 13 8.54 -10.27 21.89
C GLU A 13 7.50 -9.21 22.27
N SER A 14 7.91 -7.93 22.34
CA SER A 14 7.01 -6.80 22.57
C SER A 14 6.79 -6.04 21.28
N LEU A 15 5.61 -6.24 20.68
CA LEU A 15 5.17 -5.54 19.47
C LEU A 15 3.72 -5.08 19.66
N GLU A 16 3.49 -3.78 19.53
CA GLU A 16 2.15 -3.20 19.45
C GLU A 16 1.84 -2.93 17.97
N ASN A 17 0.90 -3.69 17.42
CA ASN A 17 0.47 -3.54 16.02
C ASN A 17 -0.78 -2.67 15.88
N TYR A 18 -1.36 -2.18 16.98
CA TYR A 18 -2.60 -1.40 17.00
C TYR A 18 -3.77 -2.09 16.28
N GLY A 19 -3.78 -3.43 16.21
CA GLY A 19 -4.76 -4.20 15.46
C GLY A 19 -4.60 -4.14 13.94
N LEU A 20 -3.45 -3.71 13.43
CA LEU A 20 -3.11 -3.74 12.01
C LEU A 20 -2.46 -5.08 11.63
N GLY A 21 -2.74 -5.55 10.40
CA GLY A 21 -2.13 -6.76 9.85
C GLY A 21 -0.68 -6.55 9.43
N TYR A 22 0.00 -7.66 9.09
CA TYR A 22 1.37 -7.62 8.56
C TYR A 22 1.38 -7.04 7.14
N ASP A 23 2.19 -6.01 6.92
CA ASP A 23 2.30 -5.34 5.63
C ASP A 23 3.60 -5.72 4.90
N TYR A 24 3.49 -6.57 3.89
CA TYR A 24 4.61 -6.97 3.04
C TYR A 24 5.21 -5.80 2.26
N GLY A 25 4.43 -4.75 1.99
CA GLY A 25 4.83 -3.57 1.23
C GLY A 25 5.21 -2.37 2.09
N SER A 26 5.36 -2.56 3.40
CA SER A 26 5.84 -1.51 4.30
C SER A 26 7.24 -1.04 3.91
N ILE A 27 7.49 0.26 4.03
CA ILE A 27 8.83 0.84 3.84
C ILE A 27 9.85 0.29 4.87
N MET A 28 9.34 -0.22 5.99
CA MET A 28 10.14 -0.79 7.07
C MET A 28 10.47 -2.27 6.82
N HIS A 29 9.92 -2.89 5.77
CA HIS A 29 10.17 -4.29 5.47
C HIS A 29 11.48 -4.46 4.68
N TYR A 30 12.29 -5.46 5.03
CA TYR A 30 13.48 -5.80 4.24
C TYR A 30 13.11 -6.35 2.84
N ARG A 31 14.00 -6.19 1.85
CA ARG A 31 13.89 -6.88 0.55
C ARG A 31 14.17 -8.36 0.71
N GLN A 32 13.60 -9.19 -0.16
CA GLN A 32 13.75 -10.65 -0.10
C GLN A 32 15.22 -11.14 -0.02
N GLY A 33 16.13 -10.43 -0.70
CA GLY A 33 17.58 -10.72 -0.73
C GLY A 33 18.43 -9.98 0.31
N SER A 34 17.84 -9.22 1.22
CA SER A 34 18.59 -8.49 2.27
C SER A 34 19.37 -9.47 3.17
N GLY A 35 20.64 -9.16 3.46
CA GLY A 35 21.49 -9.98 4.34
C GLY A 35 22.33 -11.06 3.64
N TYR A 36 22.43 -11.06 2.30
CA TYR A 36 23.21 -12.05 1.54
C TYR A 36 24.63 -11.67 1.11
N SER A 37 25.42 -12.73 0.97
CA SER A 37 26.42 -12.96 -0.07
C SER A 37 25.73 -13.54 -1.31
N LYS A 38 25.73 -12.81 -2.44
CA LYS A 38 25.22 -13.13 -3.81
C LYS A 38 24.34 -14.40 -4.00
N GLY A 39 23.10 -14.20 -4.48
CA GLY A 39 22.34 -15.20 -5.25
C GLY A 39 21.26 -16.00 -4.51
N GLU A 40 21.00 -15.70 -3.24
CA GLU A 40 20.08 -16.48 -2.40
C GLU A 40 19.04 -15.56 -1.69
N TYR A 41 17.93 -16.11 -1.14
CA TYR A 41 16.81 -15.37 -0.51
C TYR A 41 16.61 -15.76 0.97
N VAL A 42 16.58 -14.78 1.91
CA VAL A 42 16.67 -15.06 3.37
C VAL A 42 15.25 -15.19 3.90
N MET A 43 14.38 -14.33 3.39
CA MET A 43 12.97 -14.33 3.71
C MET A 43 12.22 -15.13 2.66
N ILE A 44 11.66 -16.24 3.11
CA ILE A 44 10.74 -17.07 2.33
C ILE A 44 9.34 -16.72 2.78
N LEU A 45 8.57 -16.12 1.89
CA LEU A 45 7.17 -15.81 2.15
C LEU A 45 6.30 -17.07 2.02
N PRO A 46 5.33 -17.28 2.93
CA PRO A 46 4.35 -18.35 2.78
C PRO A 46 3.55 -18.23 1.49
N ASP A 47 3.22 -16.99 1.11
CA ASP A 47 2.51 -16.69 -0.14
C ASP A 47 3.47 -16.09 -1.16
N SER A 48 3.67 -16.80 -2.26
CA SER A 48 4.62 -16.43 -3.29
C SER A 48 4.20 -15.19 -4.09
N LYS A 49 2.92 -14.80 -4.05
CA LYS A 49 2.42 -13.64 -4.79
C LYS A 49 2.98 -12.31 -4.28
N TYR A 50 3.45 -12.28 -3.04
CA TYR A 50 4.02 -11.07 -2.42
C TYR A 50 5.55 -11.00 -2.45
N LYS A 51 6.23 -11.94 -3.12
CA LYS A 51 7.70 -11.97 -3.20
C LYS A 51 8.30 -10.66 -3.69
N ASN A 52 7.68 -10.05 -4.70
CA ASN A 52 8.12 -8.79 -5.29
C ASN A 52 7.55 -7.55 -4.58
N THR A 53 6.75 -7.73 -3.53
CA THR A 53 6.21 -6.63 -2.72
C THR A 53 7.20 -6.21 -1.62
N LEU A 54 8.09 -7.11 -1.22
CA LEU A 54 9.03 -6.89 -0.12
C LEU A 54 10.06 -5.78 -0.40
N GLY A 55 10.26 -4.92 0.59
CA GLY A 55 11.26 -3.84 0.54
C GLY A 55 10.93 -2.74 -0.45
N SER A 56 9.64 -2.42 -0.49
CA SER A 56 9.10 -1.16 -0.99
C SER A 56 9.86 0.04 -0.41
N GLU A 57 10.08 1.05 -1.23
CA GLU A 57 10.63 2.34 -0.80
C GLU A 57 9.52 3.38 -0.53
N MET A 58 8.25 2.98 -0.69
CA MET A 58 7.09 3.85 -0.51
C MET A 58 6.50 3.69 0.89
N ILE A 59 6.10 4.80 1.50
CA ILE A 59 5.35 4.78 2.76
C ILE A 59 3.98 4.15 2.50
N SER A 60 3.67 3.07 3.21
CA SER A 60 2.39 2.40 3.08
C SER A 60 1.30 3.10 3.91
N PHE A 61 0.04 2.79 3.59
CA PHE A 61 -1.08 3.26 4.40
C PHE A 61 -1.03 2.71 5.83
N ILE A 62 -0.55 1.46 6.00
CA ILE A 62 -0.43 0.82 7.31
C ILE A 62 0.68 1.49 8.12
N ASP A 63 1.81 1.84 7.50
CA ASP A 63 2.91 2.59 8.14
C ASP A 63 2.39 3.92 8.72
N LEU A 64 1.68 4.70 7.89
CA LEU A 64 1.12 5.98 8.31
C LEU A 64 0.04 5.81 9.39
N THR A 65 -0.79 4.77 9.27
CA THR A 65 -1.85 4.47 10.25
C THR A 65 -1.27 4.08 11.60
N MET A 66 -0.21 3.29 11.62
CA MET A 66 0.48 2.87 12.84
C MET A 66 1.02 4.09 13.60
N ILE A 67 1.70 5.01 12.90
CA ILE A 67 2.22 6.25 13.48
C ILE A 67 1.07 7.13 14.00
N ASN A 68 0.00 7.30 13.22
CA ASN A 68 -1.15 8.10 13.64
C ASN A 68 -1.87 7.53 14.86
N ARG A 69 -1.94 6.20 15.00
CA ARG A 69 -2.49 5.55 16.20
C ARG A 69 -1.55 5.68 17.40
N HIS A 70 -0.26 5.42 17.19
CA HIS A 70 0.76 5.52 18.24
C HIS A 70 0.80 6.90 18.91
N TYR A 71 0.77 7.96 18.10
CA TYR A 71 0.76 9.35 18.60
C TYR A 71 -0.65 9.93 18.83
N ASN A 72 -1.69 9.09 18.80
CA ASN A 72 -3.08 9.50 19.04
C ASN A 72 -3.55 10.67 18.14
N CYS A 73 -3.06 10.75 16.90
CA CYS A 73 -3.47 11.74 15.91
C CYS A 73 -4.97 11.60 15.54
N THR A 74 -5.53 10.39 15.67
CA THR A 74 -6.94 10.10 15.38
C THR A 74 -7.89 10.58 16.49
N GLY A 75 -7.37 11.01 17.65
CA GLY A 75 -8.18 11.41 18.79
C GLY A 75 -9.09 12.61 18.54
N LYS A 76 -8.72 13.51 17.61
CA LYS A 76 -9.51 14.70 17.23
C LYS A 76 -10.73 14.36 16.37
N CYS A 77 -10.56 13.45 15.41
CA CYS A 77 -11.61 13.05 14.48
C CYS A 77 -12.00 11.61 14.77
N ARG A 78 -12.78 11.39 15.83
CA ARG A 78 -13.20 10.03 16.21
C ARG A 78 -14.33 9.56 15.30
N PRO A 79 -14.36 8.28 14.90
CA PRO A 79 -15.46 7.73 14.11
C PRO A 79 -16.84 7.95 14.77
N GLN A 80 -16.90 7.91 16.09
CA GLN A 80 -18.12 8.13 16.88
C GLN A 80 -18.62 9.59 16.83
N SER A 81 -17.73 10.54 16.50
CA SER A 81 -18.04 11.96 16.39
C SER A 81 -18.31 12.43 14.96
N SER A 82 -18.16 11.55 13.96
CA SER A 82 -18.39 11.87 12.56
C SER A 82 -19.47 10.97 11.97
N GLU A 83 -20.49 11.56 11.34
CA GLU A 83 -21.45 10.81 10.52
C GLU A 83 -20.79 10.19 9.27
N LEU A 84 -19.57 10.63 8.95
CA LEU A 84 -18.78 10.15 7.83
C LEU A 84 -18.36 8.68 7.99
N GLN A 85 -18.84 7.84 7.07
CA GLN A 85 -18.47 6.42 6.98
C GLN A 85 -17.36 6.23 5.95
N CYS A 86 -16.15 5.89 6.41
CA CYS A 86 -15.03 5.60 5.52
C CYS A 86 -15.09 4.17 4.98
N GLN A 87 -14.85 4.00 3.68
CA GLN A 87 -14.85 2.73 2.98
C GLN A 87 -13.44 2.13 2.87
N HIS A 88 -13.37 0.85 2.46
CA HIS A 88 -12.14 0.14 2.11
C HIS A 88 -11.04 0.15 3.20
N GLY A 89 -11.41 0.32 4.48
CA GLY A 89 -10.45 0.40 5.58
C GLY A 89 -9.85 1.78 5.82
N GLY A 90 -10.37 2.82 5.18
CA GLY A 90 -10.07 4.21 5.52
C GLY A 90 -10.59 4.61 6.91
N TYR A 91 -10.15 5.76 7.41
CA TYR A 91 -10.62 6.34 8.68
C TYR A 91 -10.68 7.86 8.61
N PRO A 92 -11.42 8.54 9.51
CA PRO A 92 -11.54 10.00 9.48
C PRO A 92 -10.16 10.67 9.49
N HIS A 93 -9.96 11.63 8.59
CA HIS A 93 -8.65 12.23 8.41
C HIS A 93 -8.24 13.00 9.67
N PRO A 94 -7.06 12.74 10.28
CA PRO A 94 -6.67 13.29 11.58
C PRO A 94 -6.78 14.81 11.76
N ARG A 95 -6.65 15.55 10.64
CA ARG A 95 -6.70 17.02 10.62
C ARG A 95 -7.99 17.60 10.05
N ASN A 96 -8.84 16.79 9.42
CA ASN A 96 -10.06 17.24 8.73
C ASN A 96 -11.15 16.16 8.85
N CYS A 97 -12.04 16.31 9.83
CA CYS A 97 -13.03 15.27 10.16
C CYS A 97 -14.16 15.13 9.11
N SER A 98 -14.21 16.03 8.12
CA SER A 98 -15.20 16.00 7.03
C SER A 98 -14.75 15.17 5.83
N ARG A 99 -13.58 14.52 5.91
CA ARG A 99 -13.10 13.57 4.89
C ARG A 99 -12.33 12.41 5.53
N CYS A 100 -12.18 11.34 4.78
CA CYS A 100 -11.38 10.19 5.18
C CYS A 100 -9.92 10.32 4.73
N LEU A 101 -9.01 9.72 5.48
CA LEU A 101 -7.70 9.32 5.00
C LEU A 101 -7.85 7.93 4.37
N CYS A 102 -7.49 7.80 3.11
CA CYS A 102 -7.76 6.62 2.31
C CYS A 102 -6.53 5.76 2.10
N PRO A 103 -6.69 4.42 2.05
CA PRO A 103 -5.64 3.53 1.57
C PRO A 103 -5.21 3.87 0.15
N THR A 104 -3.98 3.51 -0.20
CA THR A 104 -3.45 3.66 -1.57
C THR A 104 -4.41 3.02 -2.57
N GLY A 105 -4.70 3.72 -3.67
CA GLY A 105 -5.69 3.28 -4.66
C GLY A 105 -7.12 3.77 -4.41
N TYR A 106 -7.41 4.39 -3.27
CA TYR A 106 -8.75 4.91 -2.94
C TYR A 106 -8.72 6.40 -2.58
N GLY A 107 -9.82 7.09 -2.84
CA GLY A 107 -9.98 8.53 -2.68
C GLY A 107 -11.44 8.96 -2.63
N GLY A 108 -11.66 10.27 -2.76
CA GLY A 108 -12.96 10.88 -2.45
C GLY A 108 -13.11 11.20 -0.96
N ILE A 109 -14.30 11.68 -0.59
CA ILE A 109 -14.59 12.09 0.79
C ILE A 109 -14.60 10.88 1.73
N ASP A 110 -15.05 9.73 1.24
CA ASP A 110 -15.31 8.50 2.00
C ASP A 110 -14.46 7.30 1.55
N CYS A 111 -13.46 7.50 0.69
CA CYS A 111 -12.64 6.42 0.10
C CYS A 111 -13.40 5.46 -0.84
N SER A 112 -14.60 5.84 -1.33
CA SER A 112 -15.38 5.02 -2.27
C SER A 112 -14.96 5.18 -3.74
N LYS A 113 -14.10 6.16 -4.04
CA LYS A 113 -13.75 6.53 -5.42
C LYS A 113 -12.28 6.28 -5.71
N ARG A 114 -11.93 6.24 -6.99
CA ARG A 114 -10.55 6.30 -7.44
C ARG A 114 -9.96 7.67 -7.04
N PRO A 115 -8.69 7.74 -6.61
CA PRO A 115 -7.99 8.99 -6.39
C PRO A 115 -8.07 9.91 -7.61
N SER A 116 -8.33 11.20 -7.37
CA SER A 116 -8.36 12.25 -8.38
C SER A 116 -7.03 13.02 -8.41
N ASP A 117 -5.91 12.28 -8.47
CA ASP A 117 -4.53 12.77 -8.37
C ASP A 117 -3.87 13.00 -9.74
N GLY A 118 -4.65 12.95 -10.82
CA GLY A 118 -4.22 13.36 -12.16
C GLY A 118 -3.49 12.30 -12.98
N CYS A 119 -3.44 11.04 -12.54
CA CYS A 119 -3.08 9.91 -13.40
C CYS A 119 -3.81 8.61 -13.04
N GLY A 120 -3.72 7.64 -13.96
CA GLY A 120 -4.51 6.42 -13.92
C GLY A 120 -5.94 6.61 -14.42
N GLU A 121 -6.65 5.52 -14.57
CA GLU A 121 -7.97 5.48 -15.20
C GLU A 121 -8.81 4.31 -14.68
N GLU A 122 -10.09 4.31 -15.02
CA GLU A 122 -10.94 3.14 -14.82
C GLU A 122 -10.98 2.35 -16.13
N LEU A 123 -10.66 1.06 -16.05
CA LEU A 123 -10.65 0.13 -17.17
C LEU A 123 -11.74 -0.92 -16.94
N GLU A 124 -12.41 -1.31 -18.01
CA GLU A 124 -13.35 -2.44 -17.99
C GLU A 124 -12.68 -3.65 -18.63
N ALA A 125 -12.49 -4.69 -17.82
CA ALA A 125 -11.98 -5.96 -18.31
C ALA A 125 -13.06 -6.66 -19.15
N ASN A 126 -12.66 -7.21 -20.29
CA ASN A 126 -13.50 -8.05 -21.13
C ASN A 126 -12.91 -9.47 -21.28
N GLU A 127 -13.59 -10.33 -22.05
CA GLU A 127 -13.14 -11.71 -22.28
C GLU A 127 -11.89 -11.82 -23.18
N THR A 128 -11.47 -10.71 -23.79
CA THR A 128 -10.32 -10.63 -24.70
C THR A 128 -9.16 -9.87 -24.07
N TRP A 129 -7.95 -10.13 -24.56
CA TRP A 129 -6.78 -9.40 -24.08
C TRP A 129 -6.84 -7.93 -24.50
N GLN A 130 -6.61 -7.05 -23.54
CA GLN A 130 -6.48 -5.60 -23.76
C GLN A 130 -5.08 -5.17 -23.35
N THR A 131 -4.43 -4.37 -24.20
CA THR A 131 -3.12 -3.79 -23.91
C THR A 131 -3.31 -2.37 -23.39
N GLN A 132 -2.70 -2.07 -22.25
CA GLN A 132 -2.67 -0.72 -21.70
C GLN A 132 -1.21 -0.23 -21.62
N GLU A 133 -0.94 0.90 -22.27
CA GLU A 133 0.33 1.59 -22.11
C GLU A 133 0.27 2.51 -20.89
N ILE A 134 1.23 2.34 -19.99
CA ILE A 134 1.37 3.15 -18.78
C ILE A 134 2.61 4.02 -18.95
N ILE A 135 2.40 5.32 -19.08
CA ILE A 135 3.50 6.29 -19.16
C ILE A 135 3.88 6.70 -17.73
N ALA A 136 5.04 6.24 -17.27
CA ALA A 136 5.62 6.70 -16.03
C ALA A 136 6.33 8.05 -16.25
N SER A 137 5.82 9.12 -15.64
CA SER A 137 6.48 10.43 -15.63
C SER A 137 7.30 10.60 -14.36
N ALA A 138 8.55 11.06 -14.49
CA ALA A 138 9.46 11.30 -13.37
C ALA A 138 9.23 12.66 -12.67
N ASP A 139 7.98 12.99 -12.35
CA ASP A 139 7.65 14.19 -11.57
C ASP A 139 7.55 13.81 -10.09
N SER A 140 8.71 13.55 -9.48
CA SER A 140 8.86 13.08 -8.10
C SER A 140 8.83 14.20 -7.07
N GLU A 141 9.04 15.46 -7.47
CA GLU A 141 9.29 16.59 -6.55
C GLU A 141 8.05 17.05 -5.78
N LEU A 142 6.85 16.59 -6.14
CA LEU A 142 5.58 17.01 -5.55
C LEU A 142 5.02 16.06 -4.48
N HIS A 143 5.63 14.90 -4.25
CA HIS A 143 5.10 13.86 -3.36
C HIS A 143 5.97 13.69 -2.10
N LEU A 144 5.32 13.50 -0.94
CA LEU A 144 5.99 13.39 0.37
C LEU A 144 7.02 12.24 0.44
N ASP A 145 6.75 11.14 -0.26
CA ASP A 145 7.65 9.99 -0.38
C ASP A 145 8.48 10.02 -1.67
N GLY A 146 8.36 11.06 -2.50
CA GLY A 146 9.08 11.20 -3.76
C GLY A 146 8.54 10.34 -4.91
N TYR A 147 7.37 9.72 -4.75
CA TYR A 147 6.80 8.85 -5.79
C TYR A 147 5.46 9.35 -6.31
N ARG A 148 5.37 9.52 -7.64
CA ARG A 148 4.08 9.68 -8.32
C ARG A 148 3.35 8.34 -8.35
N LYS A 149 2.14 8.30 -7.80
CA LYS A 149 1.28 7.11 -7.76
C LYS A 149 0.17 7.27 -8.80
N CYS A 150 0.08 6.32 -9.74
CA CYS A 150 -1.01 6.28 -10.72
C CYS A 150 -1.93 5.11 -10.44
N ASN A 151 -3.20 5.41 -10.21
CA ASN A 151 -4.17 4.44 -9.71
C ASN A 151 -5.09 4.01 -10.84
N TYR A 152 -4.95 2.75 -11.28
CA TYR A 152 -5.77 2.12 -12.30
C TYR A 152 -6.79 1.20 -11.64
N TRP A 153 -8.08 1.40 -11.91
CA TRP A 153 -9.16 0.57 -11.40
C TRP A 153 -9.67 -0.34 -12.51
N ILE A 154 -9.38 -1.64 -12.42
CA ILE A 154 -9.86 -2.63 -13.39
C ILE A 154 -11.16 -3.23 -12.86
N LYS A 155 -12.27 -2.93 -13.53
CA LYS A 155 -13.62 -3.38 -13.18
C LYS A 155 -13.98 -4.64 -13.97
N VAL A 156 -14.72 -5.52 -13.32
CA VAL A 156 -15.16 -6.80 -13.90
C VAL A 156 -16.56 -7.16 -13.40
N TRP A 157 -17.30 -7.94 -14.19
CA TRP A 157 -18.58 -8.51 -13.78
C TRP A 157 -18.42 -9.49 -12.61
N VAL A 158 -19.42 -9.55 -11.73
CA VAL A 158 -19.39 -10.11 -10.36
C VAL A 158 -19.01 -11.60 -10.25
N HIS A 159 -18.73 -12.30 -11.35
CA HIS A 159 -18.33 -13.72 -11.36
C HIS A 159 -17.16 -14.05 -12.30
N SER A 160 -16.40 -13.05 -12.74
CA SER A 160 -15.25 -13.28 -13.64
C SER A 160 -13.92 -12.99 -12.93
N CYS A 161 -12.88 -13.70 -13.32
CA CYS A 161 -11.52 -13.54 -12.78
C CYS A 161 -10.67 -12.74 -13.78
N ILE A 162 -9.84 -11.83 -13.27
CA ILE A 162 -8.92 -11.04 -14.09
C ILE A 162 -7.56 -11.75 -14.09
N ILE A 163 -7.00 -11.98 -15.27
CA ILE A 163 -5.59 -12.36 -15.44
C ILE A 163 -4.86 -11.10 -15.90
N TRP A 164 -3.90 -10.64 -15.13
CA TRP A 164 -3.13 -9.43 -15.44
C TRP A 164 -1.65 -9.74 -15.55
N HIS A 165 -1.02 -9.24 -16.62
CA HIS A 165 0.42 -9.32 -16.85
C HIS A 165 0.95 -7.91 -17.11
N ALA A 166 1.94 -7.52 -16.31
CA ALA A 166 2.73 -6.33 -16.58
C ALA A 166 4.01 -6.72 -17.32
N PHE A 167 4.20 -6.17 -18.51
CA PHE A 167 5.50 -6.19 -19.20
C PHE A 167 6.12 -4.81 -19.02
N ILE A 168 7.24 -4.75 -18.31
CA ILE A 168 8.08 -3.56 -18.28
C ILE A 168 9.08 -3.75 -19.42
N LEU A 169 8.91 -2.97 -20.49
CA LEU A 169 9.85 -2.92 -21.63
C LEU A 169 11.10 -2.11 -21.27
#